data_AF-I0LEL6-F1
#
_entry.id   AF-I0LEL6-F1
#
_cell.length_a   1.000
_cell.length_b   1.000
_cell.length_c   1.000
_cell.angle_alpha   90.00
_cell.angle_beta   90.00
_cell.angle_gamma   90.00
#
_symmetry.space_group_name_H-M   'P 1'
#
loop_
_entity.id
_entity.type
_entity.pdbx_description
1 polymer ?
#
loop_
_entity_poly.entity_id
_entity_poly.type
_entity_poly.pdbx_seq_one_letter_code
_entity_poly.pdbx_strand_id
1 'polypeptide(L)'
;MLKHSIRWLTGLGAAGALVAATATPAVAAATIEPYFQNSTLAVGSTKTNHLFLYADEPTTLSDVSVRYDYRSLAGKITVAAKDGQECTAPESGVLVCAEPFDVPFSEVPPLGGGTYLGLTKRVDMTATQAAQPGDSGDIVVSFQAAGGRRGSYTSRVRIGEGVDLAGGPYTTFSSKPGGKVTVPLAVANAGDKTVTGFVAVFDLGYSIRTKDRFSNCLYADDHLVSCQFDEEIPVGEALATTLNLELAKDTYAPSNQSGYAQFMTIADYEDLTRVREAVGARASTRGSGPKLTLTAAPSRMRQADQTDVGPGNDYTGWTIKIAGRNGTDLAAIGATLKGRAGTVVTATVGFRNNGPATLDRTNADFEAATHTDVELPPGTTAVEVPDNCWLRQGTRTYLCASEMLLVAGQTYTVEFRLRIDKVIPNAKGAVRVNAPCECPSGGSFADDIKPANDRATIVVNPGQGGGSGDGGGGGGSLPITGSPTSLLAGIGSLLLVAGACGYLLARRRRGARFVA
;
A
#
# COMPACT_ATOMS: atom_id res chain seq x y z
N MET A 1 -3.99 -40.43 16.77
CA MET A 1 -4.32 -41.85 17.09
C MET A 1 -5.35 -42.33 16.07
N LEU A 2 -4.99 -43.38 15.32
CA LEU A 2 -5.80 -44.31 14.52
C LEU A 2 -6.83 -43.76 13.50
N LYS A 3 -6.97 -44.28 12.28
CA LYS A 3 -6.26 -45.28 11.46
C LYS A 3 -6.90 -45.18 10.07
N HIS A 4 -6.09 -45.16 9.01
CA HIS A 4 -6.53 -45.47 7.65
C HIS A 4 -7.05 -46.91 7.59
N SER A 5 -8.10 -47.15 6.82
CA SER A 5 -8.47 -48.49 6.33
C SER A 5 -9.16 -48.35 4.97
N ILE A 6 -8.36 -48.51 3.92
CA ILE A 6 -8.78 -48.69 2.55
C ILE A 6 -9.32 -50.12 2.41
N ARG A 7 -10.56 -50.27 1.95
CA ARG A 7 -11.07 -51.54 1.40
C ARG A 7 -11.53 -51.30 -0.04
N TRP A 8 -10.82 -51.94 -0.95
CA TRP A 8 -11.22 -52.15 -2.33
C TRP A 8 -12.42 -53.10 -2.40
N LEU A 9 -13.46 -52.72 -3.13
CA LEU A 9 -14.45 -53.64 -3.68
C LEU A 9 -14.76 -53.21 -5.11
N THR A 10 -14.38 -54.09 -6.04
CA THR A 10 -14.82 -54.14 -7.43
C THR A 10 -16.27 -54.61 -7.48
N GLY A 11 -17.12 -53.90 -8.23
CA GLY A 11 -18.50 -54.30 -8.49
C GLY A 11 -19.03 -53.60 -9.75
N LEU A 12 -19.35 -54.39 -10.77
CA LEU A 12 -19.80 -53.98 -12.09
C LEU A 12 -21.17 -53.28 -12.08
N GLY A 13 -21.29 -52.23 -12.91
CA GLY A 13 -22.27 -52.13 -13.98
C GLY A 13 -23.76 -52.04 -13.64
N ALA A 14 -24.26 -50.79 -13.55
CA ALA A 14 -25.59 -50.43 -14.05
C ALA A 14 -25.51 -49.02 -14.64
N ALA A 15 -25.55 -48.92 -15.97
CA ALA A 15 -25.58 -47.67 -16.69
C ALA A 15 -26.98 -47.03 -16.57
N GLY A 16 -27.18 -46.23 -15.52
CA GLY A 16 -28.26 -45.25 -15.45
C GLY A 16 -27.70 -43.90 -15.89
N ALA A 17 -28.21 -43.35 -16.99
CA ALA A 17 -27.90 -41.99 -17.43
C ALA A 17 -28.50 -40.99 -16.43
N LEU A 18 -27.78 -40.75 -15.33
CA LEU A 18 -27.94 -39.57 -14.51
C LEU A 18 -27.37 -38.40 -15.33
N VAL A 19 -28.27 -37.56 -15.84
CA VAL A 19 -27.92 -36.18 -16.16
C VAL A 19 -27.56 -35.54 -14.82
N ALA A 20 -26.30 -35.70 -14.42
CA ALA A 20 -25.70 -34.88 -13.41
C ALA A 20 -25.70 -33.48 -14.00
N ALA A 21 -26.74 -32.70 -13.68
CA ALA A 21 -26.58 -31.27 -13.63
C ALA A 21 -25.39 -31.05 -12.70
N THR A 22 -24.21 -30.81 -13.28
CA THR A 22 -23.07 -30.31 -12.54
C THR A 22 -23.53 -28.96 -12.02
N ALA A 23 -24.10 -28.96 -10.81
CA ALA A 23 -24.22 -27.76 -10.04
C ALA A 23 -22.79 -27.23 -9.97
N THR A 24 -22.51 -26.19 -10.76
CA THR A 24 -21.31 -25.40 -10.58
C THR A 24 -21.26 -25.10 -9.09
N PRO A 25 -20.19 -25.48 -8.36
CA PRO A 25 -20.11 -25.18 -6.94
C PRO A 25 -20.42 -23.70 -6.79
N ALA A 26 -21.41 -23.38 -5.97
CA ALA A 26 -21.73 -22.00 -5.65
C ALA A 26 -20.43 -21.39 -5.12
N VAL A 27 -19.85 -20.48 -5.89
CA VAL A 27 -18.67 -19.73 -5.45
C VAL A 27 -19.12 -19.03 -4.17
N ALA A 28 -18.45 -19.34 -3.06
CA ALA A 28 -18.75 -18.69 -1.80
C ALA A 28 -18.52 -17.19 -2.01
N ALA A 29 -19.50 -16.36 -1.63
CA ALA A 29 -19.33 -14.91 -1.73
C ALA A 29 -18.20 -14.45 -0.79
N ALA A 30 -17.46 -13.43 -1.22
CA ALA A 30 -16.43 -12.72 -0.47
C ALA A 30 -16.77 -12.62 1.03
N THR A 31 -15.80 -12.94 1.88
CA THR A 31 -15.93 -12.65 3.31
C THR A 31 -15.72 -11.15 3.49
N ILE A 32 -16.64 -10.49 4.20
CA ILE A 32 -16.55 -9.05 4.48
C ILE A 32 -16.23 -8.85 5.95
N GLU A 33 -15.08 -8.23 6.23
CA GLU A 33 -14.61 -7.95 7.57
C GLU A 33 -14.84 -6.46 7.92
N PRO A 34 -15.77 -6.15 8.83
CA PRO A 34 -16.00 -4.78 9.27
C PRO A 34 -14.96 -4.33 10.29
N TYR A 35 -14.59 -3.06 10.21
CA TYR A 35 -13.72 -2.40 11.17
C TYR A 35 -14.19 -0.97 11.44
N PHE A 36 -14.33 -0.61 12.72
CA PHE A 36 -14.69 0.74 13.15
C PHE A 36 -13.65 1.20 14.16
N GLN A 37 -12.98 2.33 13.92
CA GLN A 37 -11.85 2.76 14.76
C GLN A 37 -12.31 3.05 16.19
N ASN A 38 -11.46 2.75 17.17
CA ASN A 38 -11.63 3.25 18.54
C ASN A 38 -11.59 4.78 18.58
N SER A 39 -12.13 5.38 19.64
CA SER A 39 -12.16 6.85 19.73
C SER A 39 -12.10 7.35 21.16
N THR A 40 -11.21 8.30 21.40
CA THR A 40 -11.16 9.10 22.62
C THR A 40 -11.77 10.46 22.32
N LEU A 41 -12.74 10.90 23.14
CA LEU A 41 -13.49 12.15 22.97
C LEU A 41 -13.29 13.04 24.19
N ALA A 42 -13.25 14.35 24.00
CA ALA A 42 -13.30 15.31 25.11
C ALA A 42 -14.75 15.76 25.29
N VAL A 43 -15.12 16.09 26.53
CA VAL A 43 -16.48 16.61 26.82
C VAL A 43 -16.80 17.80 25.91
N GLY A 44 -17.91 17.72 25.18
CA GLY A 44 -18.34 18.74 24.23
C GLY A 44 -17.65 18.69 22.86
N SER A 45 -16.64 17.84 22.66
CA SER A 45 -15.99 17.67 21.36
C SER A 45 -16.69 16.62 20.50
N THR A 46 -16.45 16.72 19.18
CA THR A 46 -16.97 15.79 18.18
C THR A 46 -15.82 15.22 17.37
N LYS A 47 -15.82 13.91 17.13
CA LYS A 47 -14.96 13.26 16.15
C LYS A 47 -15.78 12.58 15.06
N THR A 48 -15.28 12.64 13.84
CA THR A 48 -15.89 11.98 12.69
C THR A 48 -15.23 10.63 12.45
N ASN A 49 -16.03 9.59 12.23
CA ASN A 49 -15.55 8.22 11.98
C ASN A 49 -16.44 7.54 10.92
N HIS A 50 -16.03 6.40 10.38
CA HIS A 50 -16.81 5.61 9.43
C HIS A 50 -16.51 4.12 9.57
N LEU A 51 -17.35 3.27 8.99
CA LEU A 51 -17.12 1.84 8.95
C LEU A 51 -16.27 1.51 7.73
N PHE A 52 -15.12 0.90 7.98
CA PHE A 52 -14.27 0.28 6.97
C PHE A 52 -14.77 -1.15 6.76
N LEU A 53 -14.82 -1.58 5.50
CA LEU A 53 -15.21 -2.92 5.13
C LEU A 53 -14.12 -3.53 4.26
N TYR A 54 -13.53 -4.63 4.71
CA TYR A 54 -12.45 -5.32 3.99
C TYR A 54 -12.96 -6.59 3.33
N ALA A 55 -12.40 -6.93 2.17
CA ALA A 55 -12.64 -8.17 1.46
C ALA A 55 -11.34 -8.69 0.82
N ASP A 56 -11.30 -9.97 0.51
CA ASP A 56 -10.19 -10.67 -0.15
C ASP A 56 -10.38 -10.82 -1.68
N GLU A 57 -11.51 -10.36 -2.20
CA GLU A 57 -11.83 -10.37 -3.63
C GLU A 57 -12.64 -9.12 -4.03
N PRO A 58 -12.62 -8.73 -5.33
CA PRO A 58 -13.43 -7.63 -5.83
C PRO A 58 -14.91 -7.84 -5.52
N THR A 59 -15.54 -6.87 -4.86
CA THR A 59 -16.95 -6.99 -4.47
C THR A 59 -17.64 -5.64 -4.45
N THR A 60 -18.97 -5.67 -4.41
CA THR A 60 -19.82 -4.49 -4.24
C THR A 60 -20.98 -4.86 -3.32
N LEU A 61 -21.22 -4.01 -2.33
CA LEU A 61 -22.38 -4.16 -1.45
C LEU A 61 -23.50 -3.22 -1.90
N SER A 62 -24.67 -3.78 -2.15
CA SER A 62 -25.91 -3.01 -2.39
C SER A 62 -26.83 -3.09 -1.18
N ASP A 63 -27.74 -2.12 -1.05
CA ASP A 63 -28.70 -1.99 0.06
C ASP A 63 -28.05 -2.05 1.44
N VAL A 64 -26.92 -1.34 1.61
CA VAL A 64 -26.16 -1.35 2.86
C VAL A 64 -26.88 -0.53 3.92
N SER A 65 -27.13 -1.15 5.07
CA SER A 65 -27.57 -0.47 6.28
C SER A 65 -26.59 -0.71 7.41
N VAL A 66 -26.16 0.36 8.08
CA VAL A 66 -25.22 0.33 9.20
C VAL A 66 -25.95 0.73 10.48
N ARG A 67 -25.89 -0.15 11.48
CA ARG A 67 -26.41 0.09 12.83
C ARG A 67 -25.25 0.36 13.78
N TYR A 68 -25.34 1.49 14.47
CA TYR A 68 -24.46 1.93 15.55
C TYR A 68 -25.20 1.79 16.89
N ASP A 69 -24.78 0.86 17.73
CA ASP A 69 -25.34 0.65 19.06
C ASP A 69 -24.34 1.16 20.11
N TYR A 70 -24.66 2.31 20.70
CA TYR A 70 -23.82 3.00 21.69
C TYR A 70 -24.52 3.09 23.05
N ARG A 71 -25.45 2.17 23.33
CA ARG A 71 -26.22 2.12 24.60
C ARG A 71 -25.36 1.94 25.83
N SER A 72 -24.17 1.34 25.70
CA SER A 72 -23.19 1.24 26.79
C SER A 72 -22.71 2.62 27.29
N LEU A 73 -22.88 3.65 26.47
CA LEU A 73 -22.53 5.05 26.72
C LEU A 73 -23.79 5.92 26.75
N ALA A 74 -24.91 5.37 27.20
CA ALA A 74 -26.20 6.07 27.23
C ALA A 74 -26.08 7.42 27.96
N GLY A 75 -26.51 8.48 27.27
CA GLY A 75 -26.45 9.85 27.78
C GLY A 75 -25.04 10.45 27.88
N LYS A 76 -23.98 9.70 27.53
CA LYS A 76 -22.59 10.15 27.56
C LYS A 76 -22.11 10.59 26.19
N ILE A 77 -22.51 9.89 25.14
CA ILE A 77 -22.23 10.30 23.75
C ILE A 77 -23.50 10.35 22.91
N THR A 78 -23.44 11.07 21.80
CA THR A 78 -24.39 11.01 20.69
C THR A 78 -23.67 10.61 19.41
N VAL A 79 -24.35 9.84 18.55
CA VAL A 79 -23.87 9.50 17.21
C VAL A 79 -24.87 10.03 16.21
N ALA A 80 -24.40 10.76 15.19
CA ALA A 80 -25.24 11.42 14.20
C ALA A 80 -24.66 11.27 12.78
N ALA A 81 -25.51 11.42 11.77
CA ALA A 81 -25.10 11.42 10.38
C ALA A 81 -24.20 12.62 10.04
N LYS A 82 -23.17 12.43 9.20
CA LYS A 82 -22.30 13.51 8.74
C LYS A 82 -22.48 13.85 7.26
N ASP A 83 -22.52 12.85 6.40
CA ASP A 83 -22.42 13.02 4.95
C ASP A 83 -23.79 12.97 4.24
N GLY A 84 -24.84 13.38 4.94
CA GLY A 84 -26.20 13.46 4.39
C GLY A 84 -26.88 12.11 4.15
N GLN A 85 -26.33 11.01 4.68
CA GLN A 85 -26.99 9.71 4.64
C GLN A 85 -28.29 9.69 5.44
N GLU A 86 -29.25 8.88 4.99
CA GLU A 86 -30.54 8.73 5.68
C GLU A 86 -30.36 7.87 6.93
N CYS A 87 -30.63 8.42 8.11
CA CYS A 87 -30.56 7.68 9.36
C CYS A 87 -31.84 7.80 10.19
N THR A 88 -32.13 6.74 10.93
CA THR A 88 -33.21 6.68 11.92
C THR A 88 -32.62 6.33 13.29
N ALA A 89 -33.27 6.79 14.35
CA ALA A 89 -32.92 6.46 15.73
C ALA A 89 -34.07 5.63 16.35
N PRO A 90 -34.14 4.31 16.09
CA PRO A 90 -35.29 3.49 16.49
C PRO A 90 -35.41 3.35 18.02
N GLU A 91 -34.29 3.48 18.73
CA GLU A 91 -34.19 3.42 20.18
C GLU A 91 -33.19 4.48 20.67
N SER A 92 -33.30 4.88 21.93
CA SER A 92 -32.26 5.71 22.55
C SER A 92 -30.92 4.96 22.58
N GLY A 93 -29.84 5.62 22.16
CA GLY A 93 -28.52 5.00 22.08
C GLY A 93 -28.28 4.15 20.82
N VAL A 94 -29.14 4.27 19.81
CA VAL A 94 -29.04 3.51 18.55
C VAL A 94 -29.24 4.45 17.37
N LEU A 95 -28.32 4.39 16.41
CA LEU A 95 -28.45 5.02 15.09
C LEU A 95 -28.42 3.95 14.00
N VAL A 96 -29.33 4.00 13.05
CA VAL A 96 -29.36 3.12 11.87
C VAL A 96 -29.34 3.98 10.63
N CYS A 97 -28.29 3.86 9.83
CA CYS A 97 -28.10 4.61 8.59
C CYS A 97 -28.21 3.70 7.38
N ALA A 98 -28.81 4.18 6.30
CA ALA A 98 -28.78 3.53 4.99
C ALA A 98 -27.76 4.25 4.10
N GLU A 99 -26.90 3.48 3.43
CA GLU A 99 -26.01 4.03 2.42
C GLU A 99 -26.84 4.44 1.18
N PRO A 100 -26.66 5.66 0.66
CA PRO A 100 -27.45 6.15 -0.47
C PRO A 100 -27.09 5.49 -1.81
N PHE A 101 -25.95 4.81 -1.87
CA PHE A 101 -25.43 4.15 -3.07
C PHE A 101 -24.80 2.81 -2.70
N ASP A 102 -24.58 1.97 -3.70
CA ASP A 102 -23.75 0.78 -3.55
C ASP A 102 -22.36 1.17 -3.03
N VAL A 103 -21.80 0.32 -2.17
CA VAL A 103 -20.44 0.46 -1.63
C VAL A 103 -19.52 -0.42 -2.46
N PRO A 104 -18.80 0.15 -3.45
CA PRO A 104 -17.77 -0.58 -4.20
C PRO A 104 -16.54 -0.78 -3.32
N PHE A 105 -15.85 -1.90 -3.54
CA PHE A 105 -14.59 -2.19 -2.86
C PHE A 105 -13.46 -2.00 -3.85
N SER A 106 -12.53 -1.11 -3.51
CA SER A 106 -11.35 -0.83 -4.32
C SER A 106 -10.15 -1.56 -3.75
N GLU A 107 -9.31 -2.14 -4.60
CA GLU A 107 -8.07 -2.75 -4.12
C GLU A 107 -7.19 -1.69 -3.44
N VAL A 108 -6.71 -1.99 -2.23
CA VAL A 108 -5.79 -1.10 -1.54
C VAL A 108 -4.37 -1.31 -2.04
N PRO A 109 -3.58 -0.25 -2.25
CA PRO A 109 -2.18 -0.40 -2.63
C PRO A 109 -1.38 -1.26 -1.62
N PRO A 110 -0.40 -2.05 -2.09
CA PRO A 110 -0.01 -2.22 -3.49
C PRO A 110 -1.03 -3.04 -4.28
N LEU A 111 -1.29 -2.63 -5.53
CA LEU A 111 -2.20 -3.36 -6.43
C LEU A 111 -1.67 -4.79 -6.66
N GLY A 112 -2.59 -5.76 -6.79
CA GLY A 112 -2.28 -7.19 -6.77
C GLY A 112 -2.02 -7.77 -5.37
N GLY A 113 -2.23 -6.99 -4.31
CA GLY A 113 -2.13 -7.42 -2.92
C GLY A 113 -3.32 -8.25 -2.44
N GLY A 114 -4.44 -8.22 -3.17
CA GLY A 114 -5.62 -9.02 -2.86
C GLY A 114 -6.45 -8.54 -1.68
N THR A 115 -6.24 -7.29 -1.22
CA THR A 115 -7.05 -6.67 -0.17
C THR A 115 -7.89 -5.56 -0.79
N TYR A 116 -9.20 -5.60 -0.56
CA TYR A 116 -10.14 -4.63 -1.10
C TYR A 116 -10.84 -3.89 0.04
N LEU A 117 -11.01 -2.57 -0.10
CA LEU A 117 -11.59 -1.70 0.91
C LEU A 117 -12.84 -0.98 0.35
N GLY A 118 -13.96 -1.13 1.07
CA GLY A 118 -15.15 -0.30 0.93
C GLY A 118 -15.32 0.61 2.15
N LEU A 119 -15.84 1.82 1.92
CA LEU A 119 -16.07 2.82 2.96
C LEU A 119 -17.55 3.21 3.01
N THR A 120 -18.14 3.21 4.20
CA THR A 120 -19.48 3.77 4.43
C THR A 120 -19.41 5.28 4.59
N LYS A 121 -20.56 5.97 4.53
CA LYS A 121 -20.64 7.37 4.94
C LYS A 121 -20.21 7.55 6.40
N ARG A 122 -19.70 8.75 6.70
CA ARG A 122 -19.18 9.09 8.04
C ARG A 122 -20.30 9.42 9.02
N VAL A 123 -20.02 9.19 10.30
CA VAL A 123 -20.83 9.61 11.45
C VAL A 123 -20.02 10.53 12.34
N ASP A 124 -20.70 11.50 12.94
CA ASP A 124 -20.15 12.35 13.99
C ASP A 124 -20.48 11.73 15.35
N MET A 125 -19.44 11.52 16.17
CA MET A 125 -19.52 11.05 17.55
C MET A 125 -19.19 12.21 18.49
N THR A 126 -20.17 12.65 19.28
CA THR A 126 -20.03 13.81 20.16
C THR A 126 -20.13 13.38 21.61
N ALA A 127 -19.17 13.78 22.45
CA ALA A 127 -19.31 13.60 23.89
C ALA A 127 -20.22 14.70 24.46
N THR A 128 -21.23 14.29 25.22
CA THR A 128 -22.21 15.19 25.84
C THR A 128 -21.62 15.88 27.07
N GLN A 129 -22.32 16.91 27.57
CA GLN A 129 -21.97 17.58 28.83
C GLN A 129 -22.17 16.69 30.07
N ALA A 130 -22.87 15.56 29.96
CA ALA A 130 -23.01 14.59 31.06
C ALA A 130 -21.83 13.61 31.14
N ALA A 131 -20.95 13.60 30.13
CA ALA A 131 -19.72 12.81 30.13
C ALA A 131 -18.65 13.42 31.03
N GLN A 132 -17.77 12.56 31.54
CA GLN A 132 -16.65 12.94 32.40
C GLN A 132 -15.39 12.17 31.99
N PRO A 133 -14.19 12.78 32.11
CA PRO A 133 -12.95 12.05 31.90
C PRO A 133 -12.90 10.75 32.71
N GLY A 134 -12.52 9.66 32.05
CA GLY A 134 -12.53 8.31 32.61
C GLY A 134 -13.80 7.49 32.31
N ASP A 135 -14.88 8.12 31.82
CA ASP A 135 -16.02 7.38 31.27
C ASP A 135 -15.55 6.56 30.05
N SER A 136 -16.02 5.31 29.93
CA SER A 136 -15.69 4.45 28.79
C SER A 136 -16.79 3.43 28.55
N GLY A 137 -16.92 3.02 27.30
CA GLY A 137 -17.89 2.02 26.85
C GLY A 137 -17.62 1.63 25.41
N ASP A 138 -18.49 0.79 24.87
CA ASP A 138 -18.37 0.24 23.53
C ASP A 138 -19.47 0.78 22.59
N ILE A 139 -19.09 1.03 21.34
CA ILE A 139 -20.00 1.14 20.21
C ILE A 139 -19.94 -0.15 19.40
N VAL A 140 -21.06 -0.88 19.32
CA VAL A 140 -21.19 -2.06 18.47
C VAL A 140 -21.72 -1.60 17.12
N VAL A 141 -20.88 -1.70 16.10
CA VAL A 141 -21.24 -1.31 14.73
C VAL A 141 -21.50 -2.58 13.93
N SER A 142 -22.66 -2.67 13.30
CA SER A 142 -23.02 -3.81 12.46
C SER A 142 -23.55 -3.33 11.12
N PHE A 143 -23.26 -4.06 10.05
CA PHE A 143 -23.84 -3.79 8.74
C PHE A 143 -24.69 -4.96 8.28
N GLN A 144 -25.68 -4.65 7.45
CA GLN A 144 -26.46 -5.59 6.67
C GLN A 144 -26.47 -5.10 5.22
N ALA A 145 -26.44 -6.02 4.28
CA ALA A 145 -26.50 -5.72 2.85
C ALA A 145 -27.33 -6.77 2.11
N ALA A 146 -27.67 -6.49 0.85
CA ALA A 146 -28.37 -7.42 -0.01
C ALA A 146 -27.67 -8.79 -0.07
N GLY A 147 -28.47 -9.85 -0.26
CA GLY A 147 -28.00 -11.24 -0.24
C GLY A 147 -27.77 -11.80 1.16
N GLY A 148 -28.22 -11.11 2.21
CA GLY A 148 -28.09 -11.57 3.60
C GLY A 148 -26.69 -11.41 4.20
N ARG A 149 -25.81 -10.69 3.50
CA ARG A 149 -24.46 -10.34 3.95
C ARG A 149 -24.56 -9.45 5.19
N ARG A 150 -23.75 -9.76 6.20
CA ARG A 150 -23.74 -9.05 7.46
C ARG A 150 -22.40 -9.20 8.17
N GLY A 151 -22.08 -8.26 9.04
CA GLY A 151 -20.94 -8.33 9.92
C GLY A 151 -21.09 -7.35 11.07
N SER A 152 -20.27 -7.53 12.12
CA SER A 152 -20.24 -6.60 13.25
C SER A 152 -18.84 -6.43 13.79
N TYR A 153 -18.54 -5.23 14.29
CA TYR A 153 -17.31 -4.88 14.97
C TYR A 153 -17.62 -4.09 16.25
N THR A 154 -16.87 -4.35 17.31
CA THR A 154 -17.01 -3.61 18.58
C THR A 154 -15.82 -2.68 18.74
N SER A 155 -16.11 -1.39 18.85
CA SER A 155 -15.12 -0.34 19.05
C SER A 155 -15.24 0.26 20.45
N ARG A 156 -14.10 0.53 21.08
CA ARG A 156 -14.03 1.17 22.40
C ARG A 156 -14.05 2.68 22.25
N VAL A 157 -14.89 3.34 23.04
CA VAL A 157 -14.92 4.79 23.20
C VAL A 157 -14.48 5.16 24.61
N ARG A 158 -13.66 6.20 24.72
CA ARG A 158 -13.16 6.75 25.98
C ARG A 158 -13.46 8.24 26.05
N ILE A 159 -13.75 8.74 27.23
CA ILE A 159 -13.86 10.17 27.48
C ILE A 159 -12.57 10.61 28.18
N GLY A 160 -11.84 11.52 27.53
CA GLY A 160 -10.59 12.09 28.02
C GLY A 160 -10.71 13.60 28.27
N GLU A 161 -9.61 14.18 28.72
CA GLU A 161 -9.42 15.62 28.78
C GLU A 161 -9.08 16.16 27.39
N GLY A 162 -9.76 17.24 26.96
CA GLY A 162 -9.37 17.95 25.74
C GLY A 162 -8.08 18.73 25.93
N VAL A 163 -7.16 18.58 24.98
CA VAL A 163 -5.95 19.40 24.80
C VAL A 163 -5.84 19.84 23.34
N ASP A 164 -4.91 20.75 23.02
CA ASP A 164 -4.71 21.23 21.64
C ASP A 164 -3.20 21.26 21.35
N LEU A 165 -2.74 20.27 20.59
CA LEU A 165 -1.37 20.18 20.08
C LEU A 165 -1.27 20.99 18.80
N ALA A 166 -0.39 21.99 18.78
CA ALA A 166 -0.13 22.78 17.58
C ALA A 166 1.28 22.51 17.04
N GLY A 167 1.40 22.11 15.79
CA GLY A 167 2.68 21.90 15.12
C GLY A 167 3.42 23.20 14.80
N GLY A 168 4.72 23.07 14.52
CA GLY A 168 5.55 24.18 14.04
C GLY A 168 5.23 24.64 12.62
N PRO A 169 5.83 25.77 12.18
CA PRO A 169 5.56 26.31 10.86
C PRO A 169 6.01 25.36 9.75
N TYR A 170 5.27 25.38 8.65
CA TYR A 170 5.65 24.65 7.44
C TYR A 170 6.94 25.24 6.86
N THR A 171 7.97 24.41 6.68
CA THR A 171 9.30 24.88 6.26
C THR A 171 9.73 24.28 4.94
N THR A 172 10.50 25.06 4.17
CA THR A 172 10.99 24.63 2.85
C THR A 172 12.51 24.52 2.86
N PHE A 173 13.00 23.39 2.37
CA PHE A 173 14.42 23.10 2.23
C PHE A 173 14.75 22.75 0.78
N SER A 174 16.04 22.57 0.50
CA SER A 174 16.51 22.06 -0.78
C SER A 174 17.56 21.00 -0.55
N SER A 175 17.49 19.93 -1.33
CA SER A 175 18.48 18.86 -1.34
C SER A 175 18.62 18.29 -2.74
N LYS A 176 19.45 17.26 -2.89
CA LYS A 176 19.63 16.48 -4.12
C LYS A 176 19.34 15.01 -3.82
N PRO A 177 19.13 14.16 -4.84
CA PRO A 177 19.04 12.72 -4.63
C PRO A 177 20.27 12.18 -3.87
N GLY A 178 20.05 11.34 -2.85
CA GLY A 178 21.11 10.87 -1.94
C GLY A 178 21.60 11.93 -0.93
N GLY A 179 21.03 13.13 -0.95
CA GLY A 179 21.40 14.24 -0.08
C GLY A 179 20.80 14.13 1.31
N LYS A 180 21.34 14.93 2.24
CA LYS A 180 20.82 15.04 3.61
C LYS A 180 20.13 16.38 3.80
N VAL A 181 19.19 16.42 4.73
CA VAL A 181 18.52 17.66 5.16
C VAL A 181 18.21 17.54 6.65
N THR A 182 18.38 18.64 7.37
CA THR A 182 17.99 18.73 8.78
C THR A 182 16.73 19.58 8.85
N VAL A 183 15.65 19.01 9.38
CA VAL A 183 14.33 19.66 9.45
C VAL A 183 13.91 19.87 10.90
N PRO A 184 13.15 20.94 11.23
CA PRO A 184 12.65 21.16 12.57
C PRO A 184 11.51 20.19 12.89
N LEU A 185 11.45 19.70 14.12
CA LEU A 185 10.27 19.04 14.69
C LEU A 185 9.85 19.87 15.90
N ALA A 186 8.67 20.49 15.86
CA ALA A 186 8.22 21.40 16.90
C ALA A 186 6.74 21.18 17.20
N VAL A 187 6.39 21.24 18.48
CA VAL A 187 5.03 21.10 18.98
C VAL A 187 4.82 22.08 20.11
N ALA A 188 3.66 22.73 20.12
CA ALA A 188 3.22 23.65 21.15
C ALA A 188 1.88 23.18 21.72
N ASN A 189 1.56 23.69 22.91
CA ASN A 189 0.23 23.53 23.48
C ASN A 189 -0.55 24.83 23.32
N ALA A 190 -1.53 24.82 22.42
CA ALA A 190 -2.42 25.95 22.14
C ALA A 190 -3.71 25.92 22.99
N GLY A 191 -3.87 24.90 23.82
CA GLY A 191 -5.07 24.66 24.63
C GLY A 191 -5.02 25.35 25.99
N ASP A 192 -5.92 24.92 26.88
CA ASP A 192 -6.10 25.47 28.24
C ASP A 192 -5.69 24.50 29.36
N LYS A 193 -5.20 23.31 29.00
CA LYS A 193 -4.69 22.27 29.91
C LYS A 193 -3.33 21.81 29.46
N THR A 194 -2.45 21.41 30.38
CA THR A 194 -1.15 20.88 29.98
C THR A 194 -1.30 19.58 29.19
N VAL A 195 -0.58 19.48 28.08
CA VAL A 195 -0.42 18.24 27.31
C VAL A 195 0.52 17.34 28.06
N THR A 196 0.22 16.05 28.07
CA THR A 196 0.99 15.12 28.87
C THR A 196 1.34 13.84 28.13
N GLY A 197 2.56 13.82 27.60
CA GLY A 197 2.96 12.82 26.64
C GLY A 197 2.23 12.98 25.31
N PHE A 198 2.93 12.68 24.24
CA PHE A 198 2.41 12.82 22.88
C PHE A 198 3.19 11.91 21.93
N VAL A 199 2.63 11.65 20.76
CA VAL A 199 3.26 10.87 19.70
C VAL A 199 3.38 11.74 18.47
N ALA A 200 4.57 11.82 17.89
CA ALA A 200 4.74 12.29 16.52
C ALA A 200 4.58 11.09 15.58
N VAL A 201 3.55 11.08 14.74
CA VAL A 201 3.33 10.11 13.66
C VAL A 201 3.84 10.73 12.36
N PHE A 202 4.70 10.02 11.67
CA PHE A 202 5.38 10.52 10.48
C PHE A 202 4.72 9.98 9.22
N ASP A 203 4.35 10.90 8.32
CA ASP A 203 4.07 10.58 6.92
C ASP A 203 5.23 11.13 6.08
N LEU A 204 6.01 10.20 5.55
CA LEU A 204 7.21 10.48 4.78
C LEU A 204 7.06 9.81 3.42
N GLY A 205 7.16 10.62 2.35
CA GLY A 205 7.14 10.11 0.99
C GLY A 205 8.21 9.03 0.73
N TYR A 206 8.03 8.24 -0.33
CA TYR A 206 8.92 7.12 -0.63
C TYR A 206 10.40 7.52 -0.73
N SER A 207 10.74 8.77 -1.02
CA SER A 207 12.14 9.22 -1.09
C SER A 207 12.79 9.54 0.26
N ILE A 208 12.00 9.76 1.33
CA ILE A 208 12.51 10.34 2.57
C ILE A 208 12.79 9.24 3.60
N ARG A 209 14.02 9.20 4.12
CA ARG A 209 14.47 8.26 5.17
C ARG A 209 15.14 9.00 6.32
N THR A 210 15.41 8.27 7.38
CA THR A 210 16.40 8.68 8.39
C THR A 210 17.37 7.54 8.66
N LYS A 211 18.62 7.88 8.99
CA LYS A 211 19.61 6.91 9.49
C LYS A 211 19.60 6.81 11.01
N ASP A 212 19.02 7.80 11.68
CA ASP A 212 18.88 7.77 13.13
C ASP A 212 17.89 6.67 13.52
N ARG A 213 18.17 6.01 14.65
CA ARG A 213 17.37 4.89 15.17
C ARG A 213 17.00 5.15 16.62
N PHE A 214 16.22 6.19 16.88
CA PHE A 214 15.90 6.65 18.22
C PHE A 214 15.11 5.59 19.01
N SER A 215 15.45 5.40 20.29
CA SER A 215 14.89 4.32 21.12
C SER A 215 13.40 4.49 21.48
N ASN A 216 12.89 5.71 21.39
CA ASN A 216 11.47 6.02 21.57
C ASN A 216 10.68 6.04 20.27
N CYS A 217 11.27 5.62 19.15
CA CYS A 217 10.62 5.64 17.84
C CYS A 217 10.46 4.24 17.24
N LEU A 218 9.42 4.11 16.41
CA LEU A 218 9.10 2.93 15.62
C LEU A 218 9.49 3.15 14.15
N TYR A 219 9.99 2.09 13.53
CA TYR A 219 10.49 2.08 12.16
C TYR A 219 9.91 0.90 11.38
N ALA A 220 9.44 1.15 10.16
CA ALA A 220 9.14 0.10 9.19
C ALA A 220 10.27 0.12 8.15
N ASP A 221 11.06 -0.94 8.11
CA ASP A 221 12.31 -0.98 7.34
C ASP A 221 13.24 0.20 7.73
N ASP A 222 13.45 1.15 6.81
CA ASP A 222 14.25 2.35 7.05
C ASP A 222 13.42 3.65 7.16
N HIS A 223 12.09 3.55 7.15
CA HIS A 223 11.17 4.66 7.39
C HIS A 223 10.89 4.85 8.87
N LEU A 224 10.96 6.11 9.30
CA LEU A 224 10.47 6.53 10.61
C LEU A 224 8.93 6.57 10.56
N VAL A 225 8.27 5.87 11.48
CA VAL A 225 6.81 5.74 11.53
C VAL A 225 6.23 6.60 12.64
N SER A 226 6.78 6.50 13.84
CA SER A 226 6.31 7.29 14.98
C SER A 226 7.39 7.45 16.05
N CYS A 227 7.27 8.48 16.89
CA CYS A 227 8.09 8.70 18.07
C CYS A 227 7.20 9.06 19.26
N GLN A 228 7.33 8.35 20.37
CA GLN A 228 6.59 8.61 21.60
C GLN A 228 7.42 9.45 22.58
N PHE A 229 6.77 10.44 23.18
CA PHE A 229 7.34 11.39 24.13
C PHE A 229 6.53 11.32 25.42
N ASP A 230 7.24 11.38 26.55
CA ASP A 230 6.65 11.37 27.90
C ASP A 230 6.69 12.78 28.53
N GLU A 231 7.17 13.75 27.75
CA GLU A 231 7.33 15.14 28.12
C GLU A 231 5.96 15.84 28.24
N GLU A 232 5.85 16.76 29.22
CA GLU A 232 4.69 17.63 29.36
C GLU A 232 4.89 18.92 28.55
N ILE A 233 3.81 19.48 28.03
CA ILE A 233 3.80 20.81 27.41
C ILE A 233 2.80 21.68 28.18
N PRO A 234 3.27 22.55 29.09
CA PRO A 234 2.40 23.54 29.74
C PRO A 234 1.67 24.41 28.73
N VAL A 235 0.54 24.99 29.15
CA VAL A 235 -0.26 25.90 28.31
C VAL A 235 0.61 27.04 27.77
N GLY A 236 0.58 27.24 26.45
CA GLY A 236 1.34 28.30 25.78
C GLY A 236 2.84 28.00 25.59
N GLU A 237 3.35 26.88 26.07
CA GLU A 237 4.75 26.47 25.88
C GLU A 237 4.92 25.65 24.60
N ALA A 238 6.17 25.53 24.16
CA ALA A 238 6.56 24.74 22.99
C ALA A 238 7.82 23.92 23.24
N LEU A 239 7.86 22.73 22.64
CA LEU A 239 9.02 21.85 22.59
C LEU A 239 9.50 21.75 21.14
N ALA A 240 10.83 21.76 20.96
CA ALA A 240 11.40 21.62 19.63
C ALA A 240 12.69 20.78 19.63
N THR A 241 12.98 20.20 18.47
CA THR A 241 14.23 19.51 18.14
C THR A 241 14.45 19.56 16.63
N THR A 242 15.51 18.90 16.15
CA THR A 242 15.75 18.71 14.73
C THR A 242 15.85 17.23 14.36
N LEU A 243 15.43 16.89 13.16
CA LEU A 243 15.52 15.56 12.58
C LEU A 243 16.46 15.58 11.38
N ASN A 244 17.37 14.61 11.33
CA ASN A 244 18.21 14.40 10.17
C ASN A 244 17.54 13.40 9.22
N LEU A 245 17.19 13.89 8.05
CA LEU A 245 16.59 13.12 6.97
C LEU A 245 17.59 12.93 5.83
N GLU A 246 17.47 11.83 5.11
CA GLU A 246 18.23 11.50 3.92
C GLU A 246 17.29 11.16 2.78
N LEU A 247 17.54 11.73 1.61
CA LEU A 247 16.78 11.46 0.41
C LEU A 247 17.38 10.22 -0.27
N ALA A 248 16.53 9.31 -0.73
CA ALA A 248 16.94 8.13 -1.45
C ALA A 248 17.69 8.53 -2.74
N LYS A 249 18.65 7.69 -3.17
CA LYS A 249 19.49 8.00 -4.35
C LYS A 249 18.69 7.99 -5.66
N ASP A 250 17.60 7.24 -5.68
CA ASP A 250 16.64 7.12 -6.77
C ASP A 250 15.53 8.19 -6.70
N THR A 251 15.66 9.24 -5.87
CA THR A 251 14.68 10.33 -5.85
C THR A 251 14.63 11.04 -7.21
N TYR A 252 13.43 11.17 -7.79
CA TYR A 252 13.22 11.91 -9.04
C TYR A 252 13.59 13.39 -8.88
N ALA A 253 14.27 13.96 -9.86
CA ALA A 253 14.69 15.36 -9.86
C ALA A 253 14.63 15.98 -11.27
N PRO A 254 14.06 17.19 -11.42
CA PRO A 254 13.56 18.06 -10.35
C PRO A 254 12.19 17.60 -9.82
N SER A 255 11.97 17.71 -8.51
CA SER A 255 10.66 17.43 -7.88
C SER A 255 10.54 18.14 -6.53
N ASN A 256 9.35 18.09 -5.94
CA ASN A 256 9.13 18.43 -4.54
C ASN A 256 8.79 17.16 -3.77
N GLN A 257 9.45 16.95 -2.64
CA GLN A 257 9.13 15.88 -1.71
C GLN A 257 8.53 16.52 -0.47
N SER A 258 7.39 16.01 -0.02
CA SER A 258 6.75 16.48 1.21
C SER A 258 6.82 15.40 2.28
N GLY A 259 6.88 15.85 3.52
CA GLY A 259 6.69 14.99 4.68
C GLY A 259 6.15 15.82 5.83
N TYR A 260 5.47 15.17 6.76
CA TYR A 260 4.98 15.82 7.97
C TYR A 260 5.08 14.90 9.17
N ALA A 261 5.12 15.51 10.35
CA ALA A 261 4.88 14.86 11.61
C ALA A 261 3.56 15.37 12.18
N GLN A 262 2.56 14.49 12.28
CA GLN A 262 1.33 14.75 12.99
C GLN A 262 1.51 14.42 14.47
N PHE A 263 1.19 15.35 15.35
CA PHE A 263 1.22 15.16 16.78
C PHE A 263 -0.15 14.66 17.25
N MET A 264 -0.13 13.60 18.05
CA MET A 264 -1.32 13.00 18.63
C MET A 264 -1.11 12.84 20.13
N THR A 265 -2.19 12.88 20.89
CA THR A 265 -2.14 12.41 22.27
C THR A 265 -1.84 10.90 22.29
N ILE A 266 -1.38 10.38 23.43
CA ILE A 266 -1.13 8.93 23.56
C ILE A 266 -2.42 8.12 23.28
N ALA A 267 -3.57 8.58 23.78
CA ALA A 267 -4.84 7.87 23.62
C ALA A 267 -5.31 7.89 22.15
N ASP A 268 -5.15 9.01 21.44
CA ASP A 268 -5.45 9.11 20.00
C ASP A 268 -4.57 8.17 19.16
N TYR A 269 -3.29 8.06 19.52
CA TYR A 269 -2.36 7.14 18.85
C TYR A 269 -2.69 5.66 19.14
N GLU A 270 -3.09 5.32 20.37
CA GLU A 270 -3.59 3.97 20.71
C GLU A 270 -4.86 3.60 19.93
N ASP A 271 -5.75 4.58 19.71
CA ASP A 271 -6.97 4.39 18.94
C ASP A 271 -6.66 4.14 17.46
N LEU A 272 -5.66 4.84 16.90
CA LEU A 272 -5.17 4.67 15.52
C LEU A 272 -4.42 3.35 15.31
N THR A 273 -3.51 2.98 16.23
CA THR A 273 -2.60 1.85 16.01
C THR A 273 -3.27 0.48 16.03
N ARG A 274 -4.43 0.34 16.68
CA ARG A 274 -5.23 -0.89 16.59
C ARG A 274 -5.72 -1.19 15.18
N VAL A 275 -5.92 -0.16 14.34
CA VAL A 275 -6.21 -0.35 12.90
C VAL A 275 -5.08 -1.17 12.26
N ARG A 276 -3.82 -0.76 12.52
CA ARG A 276 -2.62 -1.35 11.89
C ARG A 276 -2.46 -2.82 12.25
N GLU A 277 -2.71 -3.18 13.51
CA GLU A 277 -2.65 -4.57 13.97
C GLU A 277 -3.75 -5.43 13.35
N ALA A 278 -4.97 -4.90 13.25
CA ALA A 278 -6.12 -5.60 12.69
C ALA A 278 -5.95 -5.90 11.19
N VAL A 279 -5.36 -4.98 10.42
CA VAL A 279 -5.17 -5.12 8.96
C VAL A 279 -3.84 -5.77 8.56
N GLY A 280 -3.09 -6.34 9.51
CA GLY A 280 -1.82 -7.03 9.23
C GLY A 280 -0.73 -6.11 8.68
N ALA A 281 -0.74 -4.82 9.04
CA ALA A 281 0.25 -3.86 8.57
C ALA A 281 1.68 -4.32 8.91
N ARG A 282 2.66 -3.92 8.08
CA ARG A 282 4.07 -4.29 8.30
C ARG A 282 4.50 -4.02 9.74
N ALA A 283 5.15 -5.03 10.33
CA ALA A 283 5.68 -4.95 11.67
C ALA A 283 6.68 -3.79 11.76
N SER A 284 6.42 -2.88 12.68
CA SER A 284 7.36 -1.80 13.01
C SER A 284 8.29 -2.25 14.14
N THR A 285 9.57 -1.93 14.03
CA THR A 285 10.59 -2.24 15.03
C THR A 285 10.98 -0.99 15.80
N ARG A 286 11.28 -1.16 17.09
CA ARG A 286 11.76 -0.05 17.93
C ARG A 286 13.23 0.24 17.64
N GLY A 287 13.60 1.52 17.58
CA GLY A 287 14.99 1.92 17.45
C GLY A 287 15.84 1.53 18.67
N SER A 288 17.17 1.52 18.51
CA SER A 288 18.12 1.08 19.55
C SER A 288 19.17 2.13 19.91
N GLY A 289 19.08 3.32 19.34
CA GLY A 289 19.97 4.46 19.55
C GLY A 289 19.52 5.39 20.68
N PRO A 290 20.13 6.58 20.78
CA PRO A 290 19.76 7.60 21.77
C PRO A 290 18.27 7.97 21.68
N LYS A 291 17.67 8.40 22.80
CA LYS A 291 16.29 8.92 22.79
C LYS A 291 16.27 10.21 21.96
N LEU A 292 15.26 10.36 21.09
CA LEU A 292 14.94 11.67 20.52
C LEU A 292 14.31 12.52 21.63
N THR A 293 14.92 13.66 21.93
CA THR A 293 14.46 14.55 22.99
C THR A 293 14.08 15.89 22.38
N LEU A 294 12.93 16.42 22.78
CA LEU A 294 12.57 17.82 22.58
C LEU A 294 12.75 18.54 23.92
N THR A 295 13.26 19.76 23.91
CA THR A 295 13.48 20.59 25.11
C THR A 295 12.38 21.65 25.22
N ALA A 296 11.80 22.00 26.39
CA ALA A 296 12.24 21.84 27.79
C ALA A 296 11.18 21.29 28.81
N ALA A 297 11.66 20.72 29.93
CA ALA A 297 10.95 20.00 31.02
C ALA A 297 11.36 20.56 32.44
N PRO A 298 10.83 20.13 33.64
CA PRO A 298 9.90 19.03 33.95
C PRO A 298 8.70 19.35 34.90
N SER A 299 7.67 18.48 34.88
CA SER A 299 7.14 17.77 36.05
C SER A 299 6.48 16.45 35.59
N ARG A 300 6.12 15.52 36.49
CA ARG A 300 5.38 14.29 36.14
C ARG A 300 4.19 14.16 37.07
N MET A 301 2.98 14.17 36.50
CA MET A 301 1.74 13.80 37.20
C MET A 301 1.14 12.52 36.59
N ARG A 302 0.34 11.79 37.36
CA ARG A 302 -0.40 10.63 36.85
C ARG A 302 -1.63 11.14 36.10
N GLN A 303 -1.75 10.83 34.80
CA GLN A 303 -2.71 11.48 33.91
C GLN A 303 -3.94 10.65 33.57
N ALA A 304 -5.04 11.37 33.34
CA ALA A 304 -6.20 10.87 32.63
C ALA A 304 -5.90 10.81 31.11
N ASP A 305 -6.68 10.03 30.35
CA ASP A 305 -6.58 10.04 28.89
C ASP A 305 -6.81 11.46 28.35
N GLN A 306 -6.04 11.87 27.37
CA GLN A 306 -6.19 13.16 26.67
C GLN A 306 -6.61 12.92 25.21
N THR A 307 -7.26 13.89 24.59
CA THR A 307 -7.50 13.90 23.14
C THR A 307 -7.32 15.30 22.60
N ASP A 308 -6.82 15.39 21.37
CA ASP A 308 -6.75 16.66 20.66
C ASP A 308 -8.16 17.14 20.28
N VAL A 309 -8.46 18.43 20.50
CA VAL A 309 -9.73 19.08 20.12
C VAL A 309 -9.59 20.15 19.03
N GLY A 310 -8.37 20.45 18.57
CA GLY A 310 -8.04 21.39 17.51
C GLY A 310 -7.55 20.72 16.22
N PRO A 311 -8.34 19.83 15.57
CA PRO A 311 -7.85 19.05 14.44
C PRO A 311 -7.38 19.95 13.29
N GLY A 312 -6.19 19.63 12.73
CA GLY A 312 -5.67 20.27 11.52
C GLY A 312 -4.68 21.41 11.75
N ASN A 313 -4.29 21.72 12.99
CA ASN A 313 -3.09 22.52 13.29
C ASN A 313 -1.97 21.65 13.90
N ASP A 314 -2.23 20.36 14.10
CA ASP A 314 -1.47 19.40 14.90
C ASP A 314 -0.26 18.82 14.15
N TYR A 315 0.23 19.48 13.11
CA TYR A 315 1.31 18.94 12.28
C TYR A 315 2.45 19.94 12.05
N THR A 316 3.68 19.43 12.07
CA THR A 316 4.83 20.12 11.47
C THR A 316 5.07 19.53 10.09
N GLY A 317 5.05 20.37 9.05
CA GLY A 317 5.27 19.94 7.68
C GLY A 317 6.54 20.50 7.05
N TRP A 318 7.07 19.75 6.08
CA TRP A 318 8.26 20.10 5.33
C TRP A 318 8.03 19.87 3.84
N THR A 319 8.55 20.80 3.03
CA THR A 319 8.78 20.54 1.62
C THR A 319 10.26 20.63 1.31
N ILE A 320 10.78 19.58 0.68
CA ILE A 320 12.16 19.46 0.25
C ILE A 320 12.18 19.55 -1.28
N LYS A 321 12.68 20.68 -1.80
CA LYS A 321 12.88 20.86 -3.24
C LYS A 321 14.08 20.02 -3.67
N ILE A 322 13.87 19.09 -4.59
CA ILE A 322 14.90 18.21 -5.12
C ILE A 322 15.49 18.84 -6.38
N ALA A 323 16.74 19.28 -6.29
CA ALA A 323 17.49 19.79 -7.43
C ALA A 323 18.19 18.65 -8.18
N GLY A 324 18.37 18.82 -9.49
CA GLY A 324 19.13 17.89 -10.33
C GLY A 324 18.40 17.50 -11.61
N ARG A 325 18.87 16.42 -12.23
CA ARG A 325 18.35 15.85 -13.49
C ARG A 325 18.18 14.32 -13.38
N ASN A 326 17.93 13.83 -12.17
CA ASN A 326 17.80 12.40 -11.90
C ASN A 326 16.40 11.97 -12.36
N GLY A 327 16.30 11.51 -13.61
CA GLY A 327 15.03 11.12 -14.22
C GLY A 327 14.82 9.62 -14.30
N THR A 328 13.65 9.24 -14.80
CA THR A 328 13.18 7.85 -14.94
C THR A 328 13.34 7.38 -16.39
N ASP A 329 13.78 6.14 -16.58
CA ASP A 329 13.84 5.43 -17.88
C ASP A 329 12.90 4.22 -17.80
N LEU A 330 11.76 4.26 -18.49
CA LEU A 330 10.83 3.15 -18.59
C LEU A 330 11.01 2.42 -19.94
N ALA A 331 11.59 1.23 -19.90
CA ALA A 331 11.73 0.40 -21.08
C ALA A 331 10.54 -0.56 -21.23
N ALA A 332 9.86 -0.51 -22.38
CA ALA A 332 8.80 -1.45 -22.69
C ALA A 332 9.31 -2.89 -22.84
N ILE A 333 8.47 -3.84 -22.44
CA ILE A 333 8.68 -5.28 -22.52
C ILE A 333 7.59 -5.87 -23.41
N GLY A 334 8.02 -6.46 -24.52
CA GLY A 334 7.16 -7.20 -25.45
C GLY A 334 7.17 -8.69 -25.14
N ALA A 335 6.53 -9.48 -26.00
CA ALA A 335 6.45 -10.93 -25.85
C ALA A 335 6.69 -11.65 -27.19
N THR A 336 7.17 -12.89 -27.12
CA THR A 336 7.24 -13.78 -28.28
C THR A 336 6.43 -15.04 -27.99
N LEU A 337 5.45 -15.31 -28.84
CA LEU A 337 4.43 -16.33 -28.65
C LEU A 337 4.41 -17.28 -29.83
N LYS A 338 4.04 -18.54 -29.58
CA LYS A 338 3.91 -19.56 -30.62
C LYS A 338 2.71 -20.43 -30.32
N GLY A 339 1.90 -20.70 -31.34
CA GLY A 339 0.75 -21.59 -31.21
C GLY A 339 -0.03 -21.75 -32.51
N ARG A 340 -0.86 -22.79 -32.54
CA ARG A 340 -1.78 -23.07 -33.65
C ARG A 340 -3.08 -22.29 -33.46
N ALA A 341 -3.89 -22.21 -34.52
CA ALA A 341 -5.24 -21.67 -34.41
C ALA A 341 -6.03 -22.42 -33.33
N GLY A 342 -6.82 -21.68 -32.54
CA GLY A 342 -7.58 -22.13 -31.39
C GLY A 342 -6.77 -22.24 -30.08
N THR A 343 -5.44 -22.16 -30.10
CA THR A 343 -4.63 -22.20 -28.86
C THR A 343 -4.72 -20.89 -28.09
N VAL A 344 -4.90 -20.98 -26.78
CA VAL A 344 -4.75 -19.86 -25.84
C VAL A 344 -3.30 -19.84 -25.36
N VAL A 345 -2.64 -18.69 -25.50
CA VAL A 345 -1.26 -18.43 -25.08
C VAL A 345 -1.22 -17.23 -24.15
N THR A 346 -0.31 -17.24 -23.17
CA THR A 346 -0.12 -16.11 -22.25
C THR A 346 0.94 -15.15 -22.80
N ALA A 347 0.57 -13.88 -22.94
CA ALA A 347 1.45 -12.79 -23.29
C ALA A 347 1.78 -11.97 -22.05
N THR A 348 2.97 -12.17 -21.49
CA THR A 348 3.51 -11.35 -20.40
C THR A 348 4.17 -10.11 -21.00
N VAL A 349 3.58 -8.95 -20.79
CA VAL A 349 4.01 -7.65 -21.36
C VAL A 349 4.02 -6.58 -20.29
N GLY A 350 4.72 -5.47 -20.51
CA GLY A 350 4.76 -4.37 -19.55
C GLY A 350 5.96 -3.47 -19.75
N PHE A 351 6.63 -3.12 -18.68
CA PHE A 351 7.84 -2.31 -18.73
C PHE A 351 8.75 -2.55 -17.52
N ARG A 352 10.00 -2.08 -17.63
CA ARG A 352 10.97 -2.04 -16.53
C ARG A 352 11.40 -0.59 -16.32
N ASN A 353 11.45 -0.15 -15.07
CA ASN A 353 12.15 1.09 -14.73
C ASN A 353 13.66 0.79 -14.67
N ASN A 354 14.44 1.26 -15.65
CA ASN A 354 15.90 1.08 -15.67
C ASN A 354 16.64 2.07 -14.75
N GLY A 355 15.92 3.05 -14.19
CA GLY A 355 16.48 4.11 -13.35
C GLY A 355 17.16 5.22 -14.15
N PRO A 356 17.90 6.12 -13.50
CA PRO A 356 18.29 6.06 -12.08
C PRO A 356 17.18 6.45 -11.09
N ALA A 357 16.08 7.09 -11.51
CA ALA A 357 15.03 7.53 -10.59
C ALA A 357 13.81 6.60 -10.51
N THR A 358 13.19 6.60 -9.34
CA THR A 358 11.85 6.07 -9.07
C THR A 358 10.82 7.11 -9.48
N LEU A 359 9.80 6.71 -10.25
CA LEU A 359 8.65 7.57 -10.54
C LEU A 359 7.62 7.41 -9.43
N ASP A 360 7.56 8.39 -8.54
CA ASP A 360 6.59 8.45 -7.45
C ASP A 360 5.50 9.46 -7.80
N ARG A 361 4.28 8.96 -8.04
CA ARG A 361 3.06 9.76 -8.19
C ARG A 361 2.04 9.42 -7.12
N THR A 362 2.46 8.98 -5.94
CA THR A 362 1.55 8.69 -4.83
C THR A 362 0.72 9.94 -4.50
N ASN A 363 -0.60 9.82 -4.57
CA ASN A 363 -1.58 10.89 -4.43
C ASN A 363 -2.88 10.35 -3.78
N ALA A 364 -3.75 11.23 -3.33
CA ALA A 364 -5.01 10.84 -2.70
C ALA A 364 -6.05 10.29 -3.68
N ASP A 365 -5.87 10.54 -4.98
CA ASP A 365 -6.78 10.15 -6.05
C ASP A 365 -6.45 8.73 -6.61
N PHE A 366 -5.45 8.04 -6.03
CA PHE A 366 -5.01 6.69 -6.40
C PHE A 366 -4.62 6.51 -7.87
N GLU A 367 -4.13 7.57 -8.50
CA GLU A 367 -3.84 7.58 -9.93
C GLU A 367 -2.53 6.89 -10.29
N ALA A 368 -2.57 6.12 -11.38
CA ALA A 368 -1.41 5.46 -11.95
C ALA A 368 -0.28 6.44 -12.30
N ALA A 369 0.97 6.04 -12.03
CA ALA A 369 2.13 6.83 -12.38
C ALA A 369 2.31 7.03 -13.90
N THR A 370 1.94 6.02 -14.69
CA THR A 370 1.91 6.06 -16.14
C THR A 370 0.91 5.04 -16.70
N HIS A 371 0.76 5.03 -18.03
CA HIS A 371 -0.07 4.07 -18.74
C HIS A 371 0.71 3.36 -19.85
N THR A 372 0.30 2.13 -20.17
CA THR A 372 0.91 1.32 -21.23
C THR A 372 -0.15 0.94 -22.26
N ASP A 373 0.09 1.25 -23.53
CA ASP A 373 -0.70 0.72 -24.65
C ASP A 373 -0.18 -0.67 -25.02
N VAL A 374 -1.09 -1.63 -25.12
CA VAL A 374 -0.85 -3.00 -25.58
C VAL A 374 -1.74 -3.26 -26.80
N GLU A 375 -1.16 -3.15 -27.99
CA GLU A 375 -1.82 -3.48 -29.25
C GLU A 375 -1.66 -4.98 -29.54
N LEU A 376 -2.79 -5.69 -29.61
CA LEU A 376 -2.77 -7.13 -29.85
C LEU A 376 -2.38 -7.46 -31.29
N PRO A 377 -1.46 -8.43 -31.52
CA PRO A 377 -1.12 -8.88 -32.86
C PRO A 377 -2.37 -9.26 -33.68
N PRO A 378 -2.39 -9.03 -35.00
CA PRO A 378 -3.50 -9.46 -35.84
C PRO A 378 -3.65 -10.98 -35.79
N GLY A 379 -4.89 -11.47 -35.89
CA GLY A 379 -5.19 -12.91 -35.81
C GLY A 379 -5.23 -13.48 -34.39
N THR A 380 -5.23 -12.63 -33.36
CA THR A 380 -5.49 -13.02 -31.97
C THR A 380 -6.68 -12.27 -31.36
N THR A 381 -7.23 -12.82 -30.28
CA THR A 381 -8.26 -12.19 -29.44
C THR A 381 -7.90 -12.42 -27.98
N ALA A 382 -7.99 -11.39 -27.13
CA ALA A 382 -7.86 -11.57 -25.69
C ALA A 382 -9.11 -12.28 -25.16
N VAL A 383 -8.89 -13.42 -24.50
CA VAL A 383 -9.94 -14.17 -23.79
C VAL A 383 -9.91 -13.90 -22.30
N GLU A 384 -8.81 -13.34 -21.79
CA GLU A 384 -8.64 -12.86 -20.43
C GLU A 384 -7.78 -11.61 -20.50
N VAL A 385 -8.25 -10.53 -19.86
CA VAL A 385 -7.65 -9.20 -19.87
C VAL A 385 -7.32 -8.87 -18.41
N PRO A 386 -6.11 -8.35 -18.12
CA PRO A 386 -5.77 -7.88 -16.77
C PRO A 386 -6.75 -6.80 -16.30
N ASP A 387 -7.09 -6.82 -15.00
CA ASP A 387 -8.10 -5.92 -14.43
C ASP A 387 -7.75 -4.43 -14.56
N ASN A 388 -6.46 -4.11 -14.60
CA ASN A 388 -5.95 -2.76 -14.79
C ASN A 388 -5.88 -2.32 -16.27
N CYS A 389 -6.45 -3.09 -17.21
CA CYS A 389 -6.40 -2.82 -18.64
C CYS A 389 -7.80 -2.71 -19.27
N TRP A 390 -8.02 -1.69 -20.10
CA TRP A 390 -9.28 -1.51 -20.83
C TRP A 390 -9.07 -1.30 -22.32
N LEU A 391 -9.96 -1.85 -23.13
CA LEU A 391 -9.90 -1.74 -24.58
C LEU A 391 -10.25 -0.30 -25.02
N ARG A 392 -9.40 0.33 -25.83
CA ARG A 392 -9.72 1.61 -26.47
C ARG A 392 -10.79 1.40 -27.55
N GLN A 393 -11.83 2.23 -27.50
CA GLN A 393 -12.98 2.18 -28.41
C GLN A 393 -12.55 2.13 -29.89
N GLY A 394 -13.08 1.16 -30.63
CA GLY A 394 -12.81 0.99 -32.06
C GLY A 394 -11.40 0.52 -32.43
N THR A 395 -10.58 0.07 -31.47
CA THR A 395 -9.20 -0.38 -31.71
C THR A 395 -8.97 -1.84 -31.28
N ARG A 396 -7.72 -2.32 -31.44
CA ARG A 396 -7.22 -3.58 -30.85
C ARG A 396 -6.20 -3.31 -29.72
N THR A 397 -6.24 -2.10 -29.17
CA THR A 397 -5.25 -1.59 -28.22
C THR A 397 -5.87 -1.46 -26.85
N TYR A 398 -5.27 -2.13 -25.86
CA TYR A 398 -5.62 -2.02 -24.47
C TYR A 398 -4.75 -0.93 -23.82
N LEU A 399 -5.37 -0.04 -23.06
CA LEU A 399 -4.68 0.91 -22.20
C LEU A 399 -4.63 0.31 -20.80
N CYS A 400 -3.43 0.11 -20.27
CA CYS A 400 -3.18 -0.47 -18.96
C CYS A 400 -2.63 0.58 -17.99
N ALA A 401 -3.25 0.71 -16.82
CA ALA A 401 -2.79 1.56 -15.74
C ALA A 401 -1.64 0.90 -14.96
N SER A 402 -0.58 1.65 -14.65
CA SER A 402 0.48 1.18 -13.75
C SER A 402 0.11 1.37 -12.27
N GLU A 403 0.97 0.90 -11.37
CA GLU A 403 0.99 1.37 -9.99
C GLU A 403 1.35 2.86 -9.90
N MET A 404 1.19 3.45 -8.71
CA MET A 404 1.52 4.85 -8.40
C MET A 404 3.01 5.07 -8.12
N LEU A 405 3.73 4.01 -7.74
CA LEU A 405 5.14 4.05 -7.36
C LEU A 405 5.94 3.05 -8.21
N LEU A 406 6.71 3.58 -9.17
CA LEU A 406 7.53 2.77 -10.09
C LEU A 406 8.99 2.82 -9.66
N VAL A 407 9.38 1.91 -8.77
CA VAL A 407 10.71 1.84 -8.16
C VAL A 407 11.79 1.55 -9.20
N ALA A 408 12.89 2.30 -9.13
CA ALA A 408 14.05 2.10 -10.00
C ALA A 408 14.57 0.66 -9.92
N GLY A 409 14.79 0.05 -11.09
CA GLY A 409 15.24 -1.33 -11.23
C GLY A 409 14.12 -2.39 -11.20
N GLN A 410 12.89 -2.03 -10.86
CA GLN A 410 11.76 -2.96 -10.81
C GLN A 410 11.08 -3.15 -12.18
N THR A 411 10.39 -4.27 -12.31
CA THR A 411 9.68 -4.69 -13.53
C THR A 411 8.19 -4.82 -13.22
N TYR A 412 7.36 -4.23 -14.08
CA TYR A 412 5.92 -4.15 -13.94
C TYR A 412 5.29 -4.80 -15.17
N THR A 413 4.71 -5.98 -15.00
CA THR A 413 4.16 -6.78 -16.10
C THR A 413 2.73 -7.20 -15.83
N VAL A 414 1.95 -7.32 -16.89
CA VAL A 414 0.60 -7.87 -16.90
C VAL A 414 0.52 -9.06 -17.86
N GLU A 415 -0.45 -9.94 -17.64
CA GLU A 415 -0.62 -11.15 -18.43
C GLU A 415 -1.92 -11.14 -19.23
N PHE A 416 -1.82 -11.06 -20.55
CA PHE A 416 -2.98 -11.26 -21.43
C PHE A 416 -3.07 -12.73 -21.83
N ARG A 417 -4.25 -13.35 -21.70
CA ARG A 417 -4.49 -14.65 -22.34
C ARG A 417 -5.10 -14.44 -23.71
N LEU A 418 -4.32 -14.77 -24.73
CA LEU A 418 -4.65 -14.55 -26.13
C LEU A 418 -5.00 -15.86 -26.81
N ARG A 419 -6.20 -15.98 -27.38
CA ARG A 419 -6.51 -17.03 -28.33
C ARG A 419 -5.95 -16.65 -29.70
N ILE A 420 -5.22 -17.56 -30.34
CA ILE A 420 -4.80 -17.41 -31.73
C ILE A 420 -5.98 -17.82 -32.61
N ASP A 421 -6.67 -16.87 -33.23
CA ASP A 421 -7.80 -17.14 -34.12
C ASP A 421 -7.32 -17.58 -35.51
N LYS A 422 -6.29 -16.91 -36.02
CA LYS A 422 -5.67 -17.19 -37.32
C LYS A 422 -4.16 -17.19 -37.20
N VAL A 423 -3.53 -18.23 -37.73
CA VAL A 423 -2.06 -18.26 -37.84
C VAL A 423 -1.64 -17.30 -38.94
N ILE A 424 -1.11 -16.15 -38.54
CA ILE A 424 -0.48 -15.17 -39.41
C ILE A 424 1.02 -15.20 -39.11
N PRO A 425 1.89 -15.57 -40.07
CA PRO A 425 3.33 -15.60 -39.86
C PRO A 425 3.86 -14.21 -39.47
N ASN A 426 4.71 -14.16 -38.43
CA ASN A 426 5.27 -12.91 -37.90
C ASN A 426 4.19 -11.86 -37.59
N ALA A 427 3.04 -12.25 -37.05
CA ALA A 427 2.03 -11.30 -36.61
C ALA A 427 2.61 -10.42 -35.50
N LYS A 428 2.59 -9.10 -35.72
CA LYS A 428 3.16 -8.11 -34.81
C LYS A 428 2.06 -7.29 -34.15
N GLY A 429 2.13 -7.20 -32.83
CA GLY A 429 1.49 -6.19 -32.01
C GLY A 429 2.57 -5.29 -31.39
N ALA A 430 2.16 -4.32 -30.58
CA ALA A 430 3.05 -3.34 -29.98
C ALA A 430 2.77 -3.16 -28.49
N VAL A 431 3.82 -2.90 -27.73
CA VAL A 431 3.76 -2.40 -26.35
C VAL A 431 4.39 -1.02 -26.35
N ARG A 432 3.68 -0.03 -25.81
CA ARG A 432 4.19 1.33 -25.61
C ARG A 432 3.92 1.78 -24.18
N VAL A 433 4.95 1.91 -23.36
CA VAL A 433 4.85 2.60 -22.07
C VAL A 433 4.77 4.11 -22.31
N ASN A 434 4.34 4.88 -21.31
CA ASN A 434 4.09 6.32 -21.44
C ASN A 434 3.02 6.65 -22.50
N ALA A 435 2.01 5.77 -22.60
CA ALA A 435 0.93 5.91 -23.55
C ALA A 435 0.01 7.09 -23.18
N PRO A 436 -0.26 8.02 -24.13
CA PRO A 436 -1.12 9.17 -23.87
C PRO A 436 -2.54 8.73 -23.47
N CYS A 437 -3.11 9.37 -22.45
CA CYS A 437 -4.48 9.13 -22.02
C CYS A 437 -5.23 10.43 -21.76
N GLU A 438 -6.54 10.43 -22.02
CA GLU A 438 -7.49 11.44 -21.57
C GLU A 438 -8.02 11.05 -20.17
N CYS A 439 -7.09 10.81 -19.23
CA CYS A 439 -7.44 10.51 -17.85
C CYS A 439 -7.76 11.82 -17.11
N PRO A 440 -8.69 11.81 -16.11
CA PRO A 440 -9.16 13.01 -15.40
C PRO A 440 -8.07 13.96 -14.86
N SER A 441 -6.87 13.41 -14.64
CA SER A 441 -5.75 14.00 -13.91
C SER A 441 -4.64 14.56 -14.78
N GLY A 442 -4.78 14.45 -16.10
CA GLY A 442 -3.80 15.00 -17.03
C GLY A 442 -2.56 14.12 -17.23
N GLY A 443 -2.63 13.29 -18.27
CA GLY A 443 -1.48 12.94 -19.09
C GLY A 443 -0.56 11.82 -18.59
N SER A 444 -0.06 11.07 -19.56
CA SER A 444 1.05 10.14 -19.41
C SER A 444 2.32 10.83 -18.90
N PHE A 445 3.15 10.10 -18.17
CA PHE A 445 4.52 10.53 -17.90
C PHE A 445 5.24 10.85 -19.22
N ALA A 446 5.74 12.08 -19.37
CA ALA A 446 6.31 12.59 -20.62
C ALA A 446 7.82 12.86 -20.55
N ASP A 447 8.38 12.86 -19.34
CA ASP A 447 9.78 13.22 -19.07
C ASP A 447 10.69 11.98 -18.97
N ASP A 448 10.38 10.93 -19.73
CA ASP A 448 11.25 9.77 -19.83
C ASP A 448 12.61 10.18 -20.37
N ILE A 449 13.68 9.78 -19.70
CA ILE A 449 15.04 10.19 -20.07
C ILE A 449 15.57 9.42 -21.28
N LYS A 450 14.90 8.34 -21.69
CA LYS A 450 15.32 7.50 -22.81
C LYS A 450 14.13 7.01 -23.65
N PRO A 451 13.34 7.92 -24.26
CA PRO A 451 12.08 7.58 -24.94
C PRO A 451 12.21 6.58 -26.11
N ALA A 452 13.43 6.29 -26.57
CA ALA A 452 13.72 5.32 -27.62
C ALA A 452 13.43 3.86 -27.21
N ASN A 453 13.41 3.52 -25.91
CA ASN A 453 13.09 2.18 -25.42
C ASN A 453 11.67 2.04 -24.87
N ASP A 454 10.83 3.08 -24.98
CA ASP A 454 9.42 3.06 -24.59
C ASP A 454 8.56 2.13 -25.44
N ARG A 455 9.14 1.44 -26.43
CA ARG A 455 8.43 0.56 -27.38
C ARG A 455 9.05 -0.82 -27.46
N ALA A 456 8.19 -1.83 -27.44
CA ALA A 456 8.54 -3.21 -27.71
C ALA A 456 7.49 -3.87 -28.62
N THR A 457 7.84 -5.02 -29.21
CA THR A 457 6.95 -5.75 -30.13
C THR A 457 6.42 -7.00 -29.45
N ILE A 458 5.14 -7.32 -29.69
CA ILE A 458 4.58 -8.65 -29.43
C ILE A 458 4.63 -9.41 -30.74
N VAL A 459 5.32 -10.55 -30.80
CA VAL A 459 5.41 -11.37 -32.02
C VAL A 459 4.74 -12.70 -31.80
N VAL A 460 3.74 -13.03 -32.62
CA VAL A 460 3.10 -14.34 -32.64
C VAL A 460 3.57 -15.11 -33.87
N ASN A 461 3.99 -16.36 -33.64
CA ASN A 461 4.50 -17.28 -34.67
C ASN A 461 5.64 -16.66 -35.51
N PRO A 462 6.79 -16.35 -34.88
CA PRO A 462 7.96 -15.84 -35.60
C PRO A 462 8.46 -16.89 -36.62
N GLY A 463 8.90 -16.43 -37.79
CA GLY A 463 9.53 -17.27 -38.81
C GLY A 463 10.89 -17.80 -38.37
N GLN A 464 11.29 -18.96 -38.89
CA GLN A 464 12.64 -19.50 -38.69
C GLN A 464 13.61 -18.89 -39.72
N GLY A 465 14.36 -17.85 -39.33
CA GLY A 465 15.49 -17.29 -40.10
C GLY A 465 15.71 -15.79 -39.81
N GLY A 466 16.88 -15.30 -39.38
CA GLY A 466 18.18 -15.96 -39.19
C GLY A 466 19.15 -15.06 -38.40
N GLY A 467 20.18 -15.70 -37.82
CA GLY A 467 21.39 -15.00 -37.41
C GLY A 467 22.30 -14.73 -38.61
N SER A 468 23.14 -13.70 -38.46
CA SER A 468 24.30 -13.28 -39.28
C SER A 468 24.06 -12.32 -40.46
N GLY A 469 24.22 -11.03 -40.18
CA GLY A 469 25.23 -10.13 -40.78
C GLY A 469 24.99 -9.49 -42.16
N ASP A 470 24.73 -8.17 -42.16
CA ASP A 470 25.57 -7.05 -42.68
C ASP A 470 24.65 -5.90 -43.16
N GLY A 471 24.77 -4.61 -42.82
CA GLY A 471 25.62 -3.82 -41.95
C GLY A 471 25.22 -2.34 -42.13
N GLY A 472 25.00 -1.59 -41.03
CA GLY A 472 24.82 -0.12 -41.10
C GLY A 472 24.01 0.56 -39.99
N GLY A 473 24.59 0.71 -38.79
CA GLY A 473 24.36 1.91 -37.95
C GLY A 473 23.51 1.82 -36.67
N GLY A 474 24.07 1.27 -35.59
CA GLY A 474 24.02 1.87 -34.24
C GLY A 474 22.85 1.55 -33.29
N GLY A 475 23.09 0.64 -32.33
CA GLY A 475 22.33 0.58 -31.07
C GLY A 475 21.79 -0.80 -30.67
N GLY A 476 22.68 -1.79 -30.49
CA GLY A 476 22.28 -3.14 -30.11
C GLY A 476 21.74 -3.23 -28.67
N SER A 477 20.46 -3.55 -28.53
CA SER A 477 19.90 -4.18 -27.34
C SER A 477 19.87 -5.70 -27.57
N LEU A 478 20.68 -6.43 -26.81
CA LEU A 478 20.51 -7.87 -26.69
C LEU A 478 19.17 -8.15 -25.97
N PRO A 479 18.48 -9.25 -26.26
CA PRO A 479 17.36 -9.67 -25.43
C PRO A 479 17.89 -9.92 -24.01
N ILE A 480 17.45 -9.10 -23.05
CA ILE A 480 17.66 -9.35 -21.63
C ILE A 480 16.70 -10.47 -21.24
N THR A 481 17.01 -11.69 -21.65
CA THR A 481 16.60 -12.87 -20.89
C THR A 481 17.56 -12.93 -19.71
N GLY A 482 17.08 -12.53 -18.53
CA GLY A 482 17.80 -12.68 -17.27
C GLY A 482 18.13 -14.15 -17.03
N SER A 483 19.29 -14.59 -17.49
CA SER A 483 19.98 -15.73 -16.91
C SER A 483 20.66 -15.24 -15.64
N PRO A 484 20.58 -15.94 -14.50
CA PRO A 484 21.04 -15.45 -13.21
C PRO A 484 22.57 -15.45 -13.16
N THR A 485 23.18 -14.37 -13.62
CA THR A 485 24.62 -14.11 -13.47
C THR A 485 25.03 -13.93 -12.00
N SER A 486 24.08 -13.69 -11.09
CA SER A 486 24.28 -13.76 -9.64
C SER A 486 24.47 -15.18 -9.13
N LEU A 487 23.87 -16.20 -9.76
CA LEU A 487 24.02 -17.60 -9.37
C LEU A 487 25.37 -18.18 -9.86
N LEU A 488 25.84 -17.79 -11.06
CA LEU A 488 27.12 -18.25 -11.59
C LEU A 488 28.34 -17.56 -10.94
N ALA A 489 28.23 -16.26 -10.61
CA ALA A 489 29.25 -15.58 -9.81
C ALA A 489 29.26 -16.07 -8.35
N GLY A 490 28.09 -16.37 -7.78
CA GLY A 490 27.96 -16.95 -6.44
C GLY A 490 28.54 -18.37 -6.34
N ILE A 491 28.20 -19.26 -7.27
CA ILE A 491 28.72 -20.64 -7.29
C ILE A 491 30.22 -20.65 -7.59
N GLY A 492 30.72 -19.80 -8.50
CA GLY A 492 32.16 -19.68 -8.77
C GLY A 492 32.95 -19.22 -7.54
N SER A 493 32.42 -18.28 -6.77
CA SER A 493 33.04 -17.80 -5.52
C SER A 493 32.99 -18.86 -4.42
N LEU A 494 31.88 -19.60 -4.31
CA LEU A 494 31.72 -20.67 -3.32
C LEU A 494 32.63 -21.88 -3.62
N LEU A 495 32.85 -22.21 -4.90
CA LEU A 495 33.79 -23.24 -5.34
C LEU A 495 35.26 -22.82 -5.13
N LEU A 496 35.58 -21.53 -5.29
CA LEU A 496 36.92 -21.00 -4.98
C LEU A 496 37.20 -21.01 -3.47
N VAL A 497 36.22 -20.66 -2.64
CA VAL A 497 36.35 -20.74 -1.17
C VAL A 497 36.41 -22.19 -0.68
N ALA A 498 35.57 -23.08 -1.22
CA ALA A 498 35.62 -24.51 -0.90
C ALA A 498 36.92 -25.16 -1.38
N GLY A 499 37.44 -24.77 -2.55
CA GLY A 499 38.74 -25.20 -3.07
C GLY A 499 39.91 -24.70 -2.22
N ALA A 500 39.87 -23.45 -1.75
CA ALA A 500 40.87 -22.88 -0.85
C ALA A 500 40.85 -23.54 0.54
N CYS A 501 39.66 -23.78 1.11
CA CYS A 501 39.50 -24.52 2.37
C CYS A 501 39.96 -25.98 2.24
N GLY A 502 39.63 -26.65 1.12
CA GLY A 502 40.09 -27.99 0.82
C GLY A 502 41.62 -28.08 0.68
N TYR A 503 42.23 -27.11 -0.01
CA TYR A 503 43.69 -27.01 -0.14
C TYR A 503 44.38 -26.75 1.21
N LEU A 504 43.83 -25.88 2.06
CA LEU A 504 44.36 -25.61 3.39
C LEU A 504 44.20 -26.80 4.35
N LEU A 505 43.09 -27.53 4.28
CA LEU A 505 42.89 -28.76 5.06
C LEU A 505 43.78 -29.91 4.57
N ALA A 506 43.99 -30.05 3.26
CA ALA A 506 44.93 -31.01 2.68
C ALA A 506 46.39 -30.66 3.02
N ARG A 507 46.74 -29.37 3.07
CA ARG A 507 48.06 -28.87 3.51
C ARG A 507 48.27 -29.12 5.02
N ARG A 508 47.23 -28.98 5.84
CA ARG A 508 47.28 -29.25 7.28
C ARG A 508 47.38 -30.75 7.61
N ARG A 509 46.84 -31.63 6.76
CA ARG A 509 46.93 -33.10 6.91
C ARG A 509 48.25 -33.72 6.41
N ARG A 510 49.04 -33.02 5.58
CA ARG A 510 50.41 -33.47 5.22
C ARG A 510 51.47 -33.17 6.28
N GLY A 511 51.12 -32.41 7.33
CA GLY A 511 52.01 -32.07 8.44
C GLY A 511 51.92 -32.98 9.68
N ALA A 512 51.00 -33.94 9.70
CA ALA A 512 50.86 -34.91 10.80
C ALA A 512 51.23 -36.31 10.30
N ARG A 513 52.53 -36.58 10.21
CA ARG A 513 53.08 -37.95 10.11
C ARG A 513 53.18 -38.54 11.52
N PHE A 514 52.57 -39.71 11.69
CA PHE A 514 52.87 -40.80 12.62
C PHE A 514 53.94 -40.57 13.70
N VAL A 515 53.57 -40.74 14.96
CA VAL A 515 54.37 -41.48 15.96
C VAL A 515 53.42 -42.43 16.69
N ALA A 516 53.93 -43.64 16.94
CA ALA A 516 53.31 -44.76 17.64
C ALA A 516 52.80 -44.42 19.04
#